data_AF-A0A059CJC5-F1
#
_entry.id   AF-A0A059CJC5-F1
#
_cell.length_a   1.000
_cell.length_b   1.000
_cell.length_c   1.000
_cell.angle_alpha   90.00
_cell.angle_beta   90.00
_cell.angle_gamma   90.00
#
_symmetry.space_group_name_H-M   'P 1'
#
loop_
_entity.id
_entity.type
_entity.pdbx_description
1 polymer ?
#
loop_
_entity_poly.entity_id
_entity_poly.type
_entity_poly.pdbx_seq_one_letter_code
_entity_poly.pdbx_strand_id
1 'polypeptide(L)'
;MSKVDANGSAKPRPASTRRSPTPGKATILAIGKAFPSQVIPQECLVEGFIRDTKCEDASIKEKLERLCKTTTVKTRYTVMSKEILDKYPELVREGSPTLNQRLEIANPAVTEMALQASLSCIKQWGRPPGHITHLVYVSSSELRLPGGDLHLATRLGLRSDVGRVMLYFLGCYGGVTGLRVAKDIAENNPGSRVLLTTSETTILGFRPPNKARPYDLVGAALFGDGAAAAIIGADPLLCHGESPFMELRHAAQRFLPGTHDVIDGRLSDEGIYFKLGRDLPQKIEANIEEFCKGLMATAGLSEGFNDVFWAVHPGGPAIMNKLESTLKLRSDKLECSRKALMDYGNVSSNTIFYVIENMRDELMKREGGEEWGLALAFGPGITFEGILVRSLS
;
A
#
# COMPACT_ATOMS: atom_id res chain seq x y z
N MET A 1 -1.36 33.87 33.02
CA MET A 1 -0.31 34.68 33.69
C MET A 1 1.04 34.11 33.30
N SER A 2 1.77 34.83 32.46
CA SER A 2 3.10 34.46 31.98
C SER A 2 4.13 34.69 33.08
N LYS A 3 5.04 33.73 33.28
CA LYS A 3 6.32 33.99 33.95
C LYS A 3 7.38 34.12 32.86
N VAL A 4 7.85 35.34 32.68
CA VAL A 4 9.01 35.69 31.86
C VAL A 4 10.18 35.81 32.83
N ASP A 5 11.17 34.94 32.70
CA ASP A 5 12.43 35.09 33.41
C ASP A 5 13.32 36.10 32.66
N ALA A 6 13.93 36.99 33.44
CA ALA A 6 14.82 38.05 32.99
C ALA A 6 16.20 37.50 32.61
N ASN A 7 16.28 36.86 31.43
CA ASN A 7 17.50 36.75 30.64
C ASN A 7 17.09 36.23 29.26
N GLY A 8 17.24 37.08 28.23
CA GLY A 8 16.75 36.88 26.86
C GLY A 8 17.42 35.78 26.04
N SER A 9 17.70 34.62 26.64
CA SER A 9 18.06 33.41 25.90
C SER A 9 16.84 32.50 25.83
N ALA A 10 16.26 32.32 24.65
CA ALA A 10 15.33 31.24 24.39
C ALA A 10 16.02 29.92 24.81
N LYS A 11 15.42 29.18 25.75
CA LYS A 11 15.87 27.82 26.03
C LYS A 11 15.86 27.05 24.70
N PRO A 12 16.98 26.45 24.25
CA PRO A 12 16.91 25.57 23.11
C PRO A 12 15.87 24.50 23.44
N ARG A 13 14.90 24.29 22.53
CA ARG A 13 14.07 23.09 22.59
C ARG A 13 15.04 21.90 22.72
N PRO A 14 14.81 20.94 23.62
CA PRO A 14 15.64 19.75 23.66
C PRO A 14 15.63 19.17 22.24
N ALA A 15 16.82 19.00 21.66
CA ALA A 15 16.94 18.38 20.36
C ALA A 15 16.30 16.98 20.49
N SER A 16 15.27 16.70 19.68
CA SER A 16 14.75 15.34 19.54
C SER A 16 15.95 14.45 19.20
N THR A 17 16.38 13.62 20.14
CA THR A 17 17.49 12.70 19.92
C THR A 17 16.96 11.56 19.07
N ARG A 18 16.99 11.73 17.74
CA ARG A 18 16.67 10.67 16.78
C ARG A 18 17.43 9.40 17.13
N ARG A 19 16.74 8.26 17.10
CA ARG A 19 17.38 6.97 17.39
C ARG A 19 18.37 6.64 16.29
N SER A 20 19.54 6.12 16.66
CA SER A 20 20.54 5.72 15.67
C SER A 20 20.13 4.41 14.99
N PRO A 21 20.29 4.30 13.66
CA PRO A 21 20.12 3.05 12.93
C PRO A 21 21.03 1.94 13.47
N THR A 22 20.55 0.71 13.48
CA THR A 22 21.37 -0.46 13.80
C THR A 22 22.28 -0.79 12.61
N PRO A 23 23.59 -0.95 12.79
CA PRO A 23 24.50 -1.33 11.71
C PRO A 23 24.06 -2.60 10.97
N GLY A 24 24.16 -2.58 9.64
CA GLY A 24 23.78 -3.67 8.76
C GLY A 24 22.27 -3.94 8.67
N LYS A 25 21.40 -3.15 9.30
CA LYS A 25 19.94 -3.30 9.18
C LYS A 25 19.35 -2.40 8.11
N ALA A 26 18.41 -2.95 7.35
CA ALA A 26 17.74 -2.21 6.29
C ALA A 26 16.89 -1.09 6.91
N THR A 27 16.94 0.09 6.29
CA THR A 27 16.15 1.26 6.68
C THR A 27 15.44 1.83 5.47
N ILE A 28 14.26 2.41 5.69
CA ILE A 28 13.57 3.22 4.70
C ILE A 28 14.16 4.63 4.74
N LEU A 29 14.76 5.04 3.62
CA LEU A 29 15.48 6.31 3.46
C LEU A 29 14.58 7.40 2.87
N ALA A 30 13.64 7.01 2.01
CA ALA A 30 12.70 7.91 1.36
C ALA A 30 11.44 7.15 0.94
N ILE A 31 10.33 7.88 0.77
CA ILE A 31 9.07 7.41 0.20
C ILE A 31 8.57 8.43 -0.83
N GLY A 32 7.93 7.95 -1.88
CA GLY A 32 7.20 8.75 -2.84
C GLY A 32 5.86 8.11 -3.17
N LYS A 33 4.93 8.91 -3.67
CA LYS A 33 3.61 8.47 -4.13
C LYS A 33 3.20 9.24 -5.37
N ALA A 34 2.35 8.62 -6.18
CA ALA A 34 1.72 9.25 -7.33
C ALA A 34 0.33 8.66 -7.59
N PHE A 35 -0.51 9.45 -8.24
CA PHE A 35 -1.90 9.13 -8.52
C PHE A 35 -2.25 9.55 -9.94
N PRO A 36 -3.25 8.93 -10.58
CA PRO A 36 -3.79 9.43 -11.84
C PRO A 36 -4.50 10.77 -11.63
N SER A 37 -4.73 11.52 -12.70
CA SER A 37 -5.31 12.87 -12.64
C SER A 37 -6.79 12.90 -12.26
N GLN A 38 -7.53 11.83 -12.53
CA GLN A 38 -8.96 11.79 -12.23
C GLN A 38 -9.21 11.46 -10.76
N VAL A 39 -9.94 12.36 -10.11
CA VAL A 39 -10.33 12.27 -8.70
C VAL A 39 -11.83 12.05 -8.63
N ILE A 40 -12.25 11.05 -7.85
CA ILE A 40 -13.65 10.71 -7.61
C ILE A 40 -13.93 10.90 -6.10
N PRO A 41 -14.64 11.98 -5.71
CA PRO A 41 -15.26 12.07 -4.40
C PRO A 41 -16.26 10.91 -4.22
N GLN A 42 -16.25 10.27 -3.06
CA GLN A 42 -17.06 9.08 -2.81
C GLN A 42 -18.57 9.35 -2.93
N GLU A 43 -19.00 10.57 -2.59
CA GLU A 43 -20.37 11.05 -2.77
C GLU A 43 -20.82 11.10 -4.23
N CYS A 44 -19.89 11.26 -5.17
CA CYS A 44 -20.17 11.29 -6.61
C CYS A 44 -20.06 9.91 -7.27
N LEU A 45 -19.50 8.89 -6.60
CA LEU A 45 -19.26 7.58 -7.22
C LEU A 45 -20.57 6.98 -7.74
N VAL A 46 -21.61 6.92 -6.91
CA VAL A 46 -22.82 6.15 -7.25
C VAL A 46 -23.41 6.63 -8.57
N GLU A 47 -23.68 7.94 -8.68
CA GLU A 47 -24.27 8.51 -9.89
C GLU A 47 -23.35 8.35 -11.10
N GLY A 48 -22.03 8.56 -10.92
CA GLY A 48 -21.05 8.38 -12.00
C GLY A 48 -20.99 6.93 -12.49
N PHE A 49 -20.78 5.98 -11.57
CA PHE A 49 -20.65 4.56 -11.90
C PHE A 49 -21.91 3.98 -12.54
N ILE A 50 -23.09 4.34 -12.03
CA ILE A 50 -24.36 3.88 -12.58
C ILE A 50 -24.60 4.44 -13.98
N ARG A 51 -24.33 5.74 -14.19
CA ARG A 51 -24.41 6.37 -15.51
C ARG A 51 -23.44 5.73 -16.51
N ASP A 52 -22.19 5.56 -16.09
CA ASP A 52 -21.11 5.10 -16.97
C ASP A 52 -21.28 3.61 -17.33
N THR A 53 -21.84 2.80 -16.44
CA THR A 53 -22.17 1.38 -16.70
C THR A 53 -23.57 1.16 -17.27
N LYS A 54 -24.37 2.21 -17.45
CA LYS A 54 -25.78 2.15 -17.92
C LYS A 54 -26.64 1.17 -17.11
N CYS A 55 -26.42 1.11 -15.80
CA CYS A 55 -27.14 0.20 -14.92
C CYS A 55 -28.48 0.78 -14.46
N GLU A 56 -29.61 0.25 -14.93
CA GLU A 56 -30.95 0.75 -14.54
C GLU A 56 -31.51 0.08 -13.27
N ASP A 57 -30.77 -0.84 -12.66
CA ASP A 57 -31.24 -1.61 -11.50
C ASP A 57 -31.17 -0.80 -10.19
N ALA A 58 -32.34 -0.40 -9.68
CA ALA A 58 -32.48 0.35 -8.44
C ALA A 58 -31.86 -0.37 -7.22
N SER A 59 -31.97 -1.69 -7.14
CA SER A 59 -31.44 -2.46 -6.00
C SER A 59 -29.90 -2.47 -5.97
N ILE A 60 -29.27 -2.43 -7.15
CA ILE A 60 -27.82 -2.30 -7.29
C ILE A 60 -27.39 -0.90 -6.85
N LYS A 61 -28.10 0.14 -7.30
CA LYS A 61 -27.84 1.54 -6.90
C LYS A 61 -27.93 1.72 -5.39
N GLU A 62 -29.03 1.32 -4.76
CA GLU A 62 -29.22 1.42 -3.29
C GLU A 62 -28.14 0.67 -2.51
N LYS A 63 -27.76 -0.52 -2.99
CA LYS A 63 -26.70 -1.30 -2.36
C LYS A 63 -25.34 -0.61 -2.46
N LEU A 64 -25.03 0.00 -3.60
CA LEU A 64 -23.80 0.76 -3.79
C LEU A 64 -23.77 2.01 -2.91
N GLU A 65 -24.87 2.75 -2.79
CA GLU A 65 -25.00 3.90 -1.88
C GLU A 65 -24.71 3.51 -0.43
N ARG A 66 -25.28 2.40 0.03
CA ARG A 66 -25.01 1.87 1.37
C ARG A 66 -23.54 1.49 1.53
N LEU A 67 -22.95 0.83 0.53
CA LEU A 67 -21.53 0.46 0.56
C LEU A 67 -20.65 1.71 0.66
N CYS A 68 -20.86 2.73 -0.17
CA CYS A 68 -20.13 3.99 -0.12
C CYS A 68 -20.14 4.62 1.27
N LYS A 69 -21.31 4.66 1.94
CA LYS A 69 -21.43 5.17 3.32
C LYS A 69 -20.64 4.34 4.33
N THR A 70 -20.66 3.00 4.20
CA THR A 70 -20.00 2.10 5.16
C THR A 70 -18.49 1.96 4.94
N THR A 71 -17.98 2.23 3.73
CA THR A 71 -16.55 2.06 3.40
C THR A 71 -15.63 3.06 4.11
N THR A 72 -16.15 4.20 4.59
CA THR A 72 -15.40 5.33 5.17
C THR A 72 -14.47 6.08 4.20
N VAL A 73 -14.38 5.62 2.95
CA VAL A 73 -13.63 6.27 1.87
C VAL A 73 -14.27 7.62 1.55
N LYS A 74 -13.46 8.67 1.40
CA LYS A 74 -13.90 10.01 0.96
C LYS A 74 -13.47 10.32 -0.46
N THR A 75 -12.27 9.92 -0.83
CA THR A 75 -11.68 10.25 -2.14
C THR A 75 -10.97 9.04 -2.71
N ARG A 76 -11.09 8.85 -4.02
CA ARG A 76 -10.30 7.89 -4.79
C ARG A 76 -9.77 8.52 -6.05
N TYR A 77 -8.68 7.96 -6.54
CA TYR A 77 -8.09 8.33 -7.82
C TYR A 77 -8.28 7.16 -8.77
N THR A 78 -8.60 7.41 -10.04
CA THR A 78 -8.83 6.33 -11.02
C THR A 78 -8.19 6.66 -12.35
N VAL A 79 -7.67 5.64 -13.03
CA VAL A 79 -7.27 5.73 -14.44
C VAL A 79 -8.52 5.71 -15.31
N MET A 80 -9.52 4.91 -14.93
CA MET A 80 -10.79 4.81 -15.68
C MET A 80 -11.47 6.17 -15.78
N SER A 81 -11.76 6.60 -17.01
CA SER A 81 -12.37 7.88 -17.33
C SER A 81 -13.47 7.73 -18.38
N LYS A 82 -14.28 8.78 -18.55
CA LYS A 82 -15.30 8.80 -19.60
C LYS A 82 -14.69 8.67 -21.00
N GLU A 83 -13.56 9.33 -21.23
CA GLU A 83 -12.84 9.28 -22.51
C GLU A 83 -12.38 7.86 -22.85
N ILE A 84 -11.95 7.09 -21.83
CA ILE A 84 -11.60 5.67 -22.00
C ILE A 84 -12.84 4.85 -22.35
N LEU A 85 -13.97 5.09 -21.66
CA LEU A 85 -15.21 4.37 -21.94
C LEU A 85 -15.82 4.71 -23.30
N ASP A 86 -15.67 5.96 -23.76
CA ASP A 86 -16.10 6.38 -25.10
C ASP A 86 -15.21 5.75 -26.18
N LYS A 87 -13.91 5.56 -25.92
CA LYS A 87 -12.97 4.87 -26.82
C LYS A 87 -13.15 3.35 -26.83
N TYR A 88 -13.47 2.74 -25.69
CA TYR A 88 -13.63 1.30 -25.50
C TYR A 88 -14.99 0.97 -24.85
N PRO A 89 -16.12 1.18 -25.58
CA PRO A 89 -17.46 0.97 -25.03
C PRO A 89 -17.75 -0.48 -24.64
N GLU A 90 -16.99 -1.45 -25.15
CA GLU A 90 -17.07 -2.86 -24.77
C GLU A 90 -16.69 -3.12 -23.30
N LEU A 91 -15.94 -2.22 -22.63
CA LEU A 91 -15.56 -2.37 -21.22
C LEU A 91 -16.74 -2.34 -20.26
N VAL A 92 -17.87 -1.76 -20.70
CA VAL A 92 -19.14 -1.73 -19.96
C VAL A 92 -20.17 -2.71 -20.51
N ARG A 93 -19.76 -3.67 -21.35
CA ARG A 93 -20.63 -4.74 -21.84
C ARG A 93 -20.23 -6.07 -21.24
N GLU A 94 -21.14 -6.65 -20.46
CA GLU A 94 -20.95 -7.95 -19.84
C GLU A 94 -20.72 -9.07 -20.87
N GLY A 95 -19.87 -10.05 -20.55
CA GLY A 95 -19.59 -11.21 -21.43
C GLY A 95 -18.62 -10.92 -22.57
N SER A 96 -18.01 -9.73 -22.63
CA SER A 96 -17.16 -9.33 -23.74
C SER A 96 -15.68 -9.57 -23.46
N PRO A 97 -14.93 -10.22 -24.38
CA PRO A 97 -13.49 -10.34 -24.25
C PRO A 97 -12.86 -8.94 -24.37
N THR A 98 -12.29 -8.47 -23.27
CA THR A 98 -11.80 -7.09 -23.08
C THR A 98 -10.38 -7.04 -22.51
N LEU A 99 -9.76 -8.20 -22.23
CA LEU A 99 -8.43 -8.28 -21.62
C LEU A 99 -7.38 -7.49 -22.39
N ASN A 100 -7.38 -7.56 -23.72
CA ASN A 100 -6.41 -6.83 -24.55
C ASN A 100 -6.53 -5.31 -24.38
N GLN A 101 -7.75 -4.77 -24.47
CA GLN A 101 -8.02 -3.35 -24.27
C GLN A 101 -7.63 -2.91 -22.85
N ARG A 102 -7.97 -3.73 -21.86
CA ARG A 102 -7.62 -3.45 -20.45
C ARG A 102 -6.12 -3.38 -20.26
N LEU A 103 -5.34 -4.27 -20.88
CA LEU A 103 -3.88 -4.24 -20.82
C LEU A 103 -3.28 -3.07 -21.63
N GLU A 104 -3.87 -2.70 -22.77
CA GLU A 104 -3.48 -1.52 -23.55
C GLU A 104 -3.58 -0.24 -22.72
N ILE A 105 -4.58 -0.15 -21.83
CA ILE A 105 -4.77 0.98 -20.91
C ILE A 105 -3.90 0.83 -19.65
N ALA A 106 -3.93 -0.34 -19.01
CA ALA A 106 -3.33 -0.54 -17.69
C ALA A 106 -1.80 -0.50 -17.73
N ASN A 107 -1.17 -1.17 -18.71
CA ASN A 107 0.28 -1.25 -18.82
C ASN A 107 0.97 0.14 -18.86
N PRO A 108 0.58 1.08 -19.75
CA PRO A 108 1.17 2.42 -19.73
C PRO A 108 0.80 3.21 -18.47
N ALA A 109 -0.43 3.08 -17.96
CA ALA A 109 -0.88 3.81 -16.78
C ALA A 109 -0.07 3.43 -15.52
N VAL A 110 0.14 2.13 -15.25
CA VAL A 110 0.95 1.72 -14.10
C VAL A 110 2.41 2.14 -14.25
N THR A 111 2.96 2.10 -15.47
CA THR A 111 4.34 2.53 -15.72
C THR A 111 4.51 4.01 -15.41
N GLU A 112 3.55 4.84 -15.85
CA GLU A 112 3.62 6.28 -15.64
C GLU A 112 3.44 6.63 -14.16
N MET A 113 2.46 6.04 -13.47
CA MET A 113 2.31 6.24 -12.02
C MET A 113 3.55 5.76 -11.25
N ALA A 114 4.09 4.60 -11.58
CA ALA A 114 5.32 4.07 -10.99
C ALA A 114 6.51 5.02 -11.19
N LEU A 115 6.65 5.61 -12.38
CA LEU A 115 7.67 6.60 -12.68
C LEU A 115 7.52 7.83 -11.80
N GLN A 116 6.32 8.42 -11.74
CA GLN A 116 6.08 9.63 -10.94
C GLN A 116 6.31 9.40 -9.44
N ALA A 117 5.88 8.24 -8.91
CA ALA A 117 6.13 7.87 -7.52
C ALA A 117 7.64 7.70 -7.25
N SER A 118 8.35 7.04 -8.18
CA SER A 118 9.80 6.80 -8.06
C SER A 118 10.59 8.11 -8.16
N LEU A 119 10.24 9.02 -9.07
CA LEU A 119 10.86 10.34 -9.18
C LEU A 119 10.64 11.17 -7.91
N SER A 120 9.43 11.16 -7.36
CA SER A 120 9.12 11.80 -6.08
C SER A 120 9.97 11.22 -4.93
N CYS A 121 10.09 9.90 -4.88
CA CYS A 121 10.90 9.19 -3.89
C CYS A 121 12.40 9.51 -4.01
N ILE A 122 12.96 9.47 -5.22
CA ILE A 122 14.36 9.80 -5.51
C ILE A 122 14.65 11.27 -5.16
N LYS A 123 13.72 12.18 -5.47
CA LYS A 123 13.83 13.58 -5.09
C LYS A 123 13.89 13.75 -3.56
N GLN A 124 13.06 13.01 -2.81
CA GLN A 124 13.13 13.01 -1.35
C GLN A 124 14.44 12.40 -0.83
N TRP A 125 14.93 11.33 -1.47
CA TRP A 125 16.20 10.69 -1.10
C TRP A 125 17.42 11.60 -1.32
N GLY A 126 17.36 12.48 -2.33
CA GLY A 126 18.36 13.51 -2.56
C GLY A 126 19.67 13.01 -3.18
N ARG A 127 19.71 11.76 -3.69
CA ARG A 127 20.88 11.17 -4.34
C ARG A 127 20.61 10.82 -5.81
N PRO A 128 21.66 10.74 -6.65
CA PRO A 128 21.50 10.43 -8.07
C PRO A 128 20.84 9.05 -8.30
N PRO A 129 19.95 8.91 -9.32
CA PRO A 129 19.37 7.62 -9.69
C PRO A 129 20.41 6.53 -9.99
N GLY A 130 21.60 6.90 -10.49
CA GLY A 130 22.69 5.97 -10.78
C GLY A 130 23.28 5.25 -9.56
N HIS A 131 22.93 5.67 -8.34
CA HIS A 131 23.28 4.96 -7.10
C HIS A 131 22.26 3.87 -6.72
N ILE A 132 21.13 3.76 -7.43
CA ILE A 132 20.18 2.67 -7.24
C ILE A 132 20.78 1.41 -7.85
N THR A 133 20.99 0.41 -7.01
CA THR A 133 21.62 -0.87 -7.38
C THR A 133 20.59 -1.93 -7.74
N HIS A 134 19.39 -1.83 -7.16
CA HIS A 134 18.33 -2.82 -7.33
C HIS A 134 16.97 -2.14 -7.49
N LEU A 135 16.09 -2.78 -8.26
CA LEU A 135 14.68 -2.42 -8.42
C LEU A 135 13.82 -3.63 -8.06
N VAL A 136 13.01 -3.49 -7.00
CA VAL A 136 11.91 -4.42 -6.71
C VAL A 136 10.64 -3.75 -7.20
N TYR A 137 9.92 -4.39 -8.13
CA TYR A 137 8.70 -3.84 -8.69
C TYR A 137 7.52 -4.76 -8.40
N VAL A 138 6.43 -4.22 -7.87
CA VAL A 138 5.22 -4.98 -7.52
C VAL A 138 4.01 -4.45 -8.26
N SER A 139 3.31 -5.31 -8.99
CA SER A 139 2.02 -4.96 -9.58
C SER A 139 1.16 -6.20 -9.82
N SER A 140 -0.14 -6.05 -9.60
CA SER A 140 -1.17 -7.04 -9.98
C SER A 140 -2.01 -6.53 -11.16
N SER A 141 -1.60 -5.41 -11.75
CA SER A 141 -2.40 -4.62 -12.68
C SER A 141 -1.78 -4.52 -14.08
N GLU A 142 -0.69 -5.25 -14.34
CA GLU A 142 -0.08 -5.36 -15.66
C GLU A 142 0.31 -6.81 -15.96
N LEU A 143 0.38 -7.15 -17.25
CA LEU A 143 0.82 -8.45 -17.72
C LEU A 143 1.48 -8.27 -19.09
N ARG A 144 2.82 -8.32 -19.12
CA ARG A 144 3.61 -8.18 -20.35
C ARG A 144 5.05 -8.67 -20.15
N LEU A 145 5.70 -8.99 -21.27
CA LEU A 145 7.13 -9.29 -21.35
C LEU A 145 7.72 -8.45 -22.49
N PRO A 146 8.66 -7.52 -22.23
CA PRO A 146 9.26 -7.20 -20.93
C PRO A 146 8.30 -6.62 -19.88
N GLY A 147 8.63 -6.81 -18.59
CA GLY A 147 7.81 -6.35 -17.46
C GLY A 147 7.97 -4.86 -17.15
N GLY A 148 7.08 -4.35 -16.29
CA GLY A 148 7.07 -2.96 -15.85
C GLY A 148 8.36 -2.53 -15.15
N ASP A 149 9.05 -3.46 -14.51
CA ASP A 149 10.39 -3.28 -13.95
C ASP A 149 11.42 -2.81 -15.00
N LEU A 150 11.44 -3.39 -16.20
CA LEU A 150 12.36 -2.95 -17.26
C LEU A 150 11.98 -1.56 -17.80
N HIS A 151 10.68 -1.37 -18.05
CA HIS A 151 10.16 -0.12 -18.57
C HIS A 151 10.45 1.04 -17.61
N LEU A 152 10.23 0.82 -16.31
CA LEU A 152 10.55 1.79 -15.27
C LEU A 152 12.05 2.07 -15.18
N ALA A 153 12.90 1.03 -15.13
CA ALA A 153 14.35 1.19 -15.05
C ALA A 153 14.90 2.02 -16.22
N THR A 154 14.39 1.76 -17.42
CA THR A 154 14.75 2.50 -18.64
C THR A 154 14.32 3.97 -18.55
N ARG A 155 13.06 4.23 -18.15
CA ARG A 155 12.50 5.59 -18.03
C ARG A 155 13.19 6.42 -16.94
N LEU A 156 13.65 5.79 -15.86
CA LEU A 156 14.41 6.43 -14.78
C LEU A 156 15.88 6.65 -15.14
N GLY A 157 16.38 6.08 -16.24
CA GLY A 157 17.81 6.12 -16.59
C GLY A 157 18.67 5.38 -15.57
N LEU A 158 18.16 4.28 -14.99
CA LEU A 158 18.95 3.43 -14.10
C LEU A 158 20.09 2.77 -14.89
N ARG A 159 21.12 2.32 -14.17
CA ARG A 159 22.24 1.60 -14.78
C ARG A 159 21.76 0.32 -15.47
N SER A 160 22.42 -0.05 -16.56
CA SER A 160 22.10 -1.27 -17.32
C SER A 160 22.32 -2.57 -16.53
N ASP A 161 23.09 -2.53 -15.44
CA ASP A 161 23.36 -3.64 -14.53
C ASP A 161 22.51 -3.61 -13.25
N VAL A 162 21.44 -2.79 -13.19
CA VAL A 162 20.51 -2.77 -12.06
C VAL A 162 19.90 -4.17 -11.86
N GLY A 163 20.00 -4.71 -10.64
CA GLY A 163 19.35 -5.97 -10.29
C GLY A 163 17.84 -5.79 -10.20
N ARG A 164 17.04 -6.56 -10.95
CA ARG A 164 15.58 -6.39 -11.01
C ARG A 164 14.85 -7.61 -10.45
N VAL A 165 13.84 -7.36 -9.63
CA VAL A 165 12.91 -8.38 -9.12
C VAL A 165 11.49 -7.91 -9.42
N MET A 166 10.82 -8.61 -10.35
CA MET A 166 9.43 -8.35 -10.70
C MET A 166 8.50 -9.29 -9.93
N LEU A 167 7.56 -8.73 -9.18
CA LEU A 167 6.58 -9.46 -8.36
C LEU A 167 5.18 -9.21 -8.91
N TYR A 168 4.73 -10.16 -9.74
CA TYR A 168 3.41 -10.15 -10.37
C TYR A 168 2.34 -10.81 -9.50
N PHE A 169 1.11 -10.28 -9.55
CA PHE A 169 -0.12 -10.93 -9.04
C PHE A 169 -0.11 -11.35 -7.56
N LEU A 170 0.53 -10.56 -6.69
CA LEU A 170 0.45 -10.78 -5.23
C LEU A 170 -0.82 -10.18 -4.60
N GLY A 171 -1.37 -9.13 -5.20
CA GLY A 171 -2.48 -8.35 -4.64
C GLY A 171 -2.07 -7.53 -3.41
N CYS A 172 -3.02 -7.35 -2.48
CA CYS A 172 -2.92 -6.39 -1.38
C CYS A 172 -1.73 -6.61 -0.42
N TYR A 173 -1.24 -7.84 -0.25
CA TYR A 173 -0.07 -8.10 0.60
C TYR A 173 1.26 -7.78 -0.08
N GLY A 174 1.26 -7.56 -1.40
CA GLY A 174 2.47 -7.39 -2.21
C GLY A 174 3.36 -6.22 -1.80
N GLY A 175 2.79 -5.18 -1.17
CA GLY A 175 3.59 -4.05 -0.66
C GLY A 175 4.53 -4.46 0.47
N VAL A 176 4.05 -5.28 1.41
CA VAL A 176 4.86 -5.81 2.51
C VAL A 176 5.82 -6.90 2.04
N THR A 177 5.40 -7.74 1.07
CA THR A 177 6.32 -8.66 0.38
C THR A 177 7.47 -7.92 -0.29
N GLY A 178 7.18 -6.81 -0.97
CA GLY A 178 8.20 -5.97 -1.59
C GLY A 178 9.19 -5.43 -0.57
N LEU A 179 8.72 -4.99 0.61
CA LEU A 179 9.58 -4.56 1.72
C LEU A 179 10.45 -5.72 2.25
N ARG A 180 9.90 -6.93 2.37
CA ARG A 180 10.65 -8.12 2.80
C ARG A 180 11.77 -8.48 1.81
N VAL A 181 11.48 -8.49 0.52
CA VAL A 181 12.48 -8.74 -0.53
C VAL A 181 13.54 -7.64 -0.55
N ALA A 182 13.13 -6.37 -0.48
CA ALA A 182 14.06 -5.24 -0.47
C ALA A 182 14.95 -5.23 0.78
N LYS A 183 14.42 -5.65 1.93
CA LYS A 183 15.18 -5.83 3.18
C LYS A 183 16.31 -6.83 2.97
N ASP A 184 16.02 -8.04 2.49
CA ASP A 184 17.03 -9.09 2.32
C ASP A 184 18.12 -8.66 1.33
N ILE A 185 17.73 -8.01 0.22
CA ILE A 185 18.68 -7.45 -0.75
C ILE A 185 19.57 -6.40 -0.10
N ALA A 186 18.98 -5.46 0.64
CA ALA A 186 19.70 -4.35 1.27
C ALA A 186 20.71 -4.81 2.34
N GLU A 187 20.34 -5.81 3.14
CA GLU A 187 21.20 -6.33 4.22
C GLU A 187 22.29 -7.27 3.69
N ASN A 188 22.00 -8.04 2.63
CA ASN A 188 22.94 -9.02 2.10
C ASN A 188 23.95 -8.43 1.10
N ASN A 189 23.73 -7.20 0.62
CA ASN A 189 24.61 -6.52 -0.33
C ASN A 189 25.06 -5.16 0.25
N PRO A 190 26.23 -5.09 0.92
CA PRO A 190 26.73 -3.85 1.51
C PRO A 190 26.80 -2.70 0.51
N GLY A 191 26.30 -1.52 0.91
CA GLY A 191 26.24 -0.33 0.06
C GLY A 191 25.11 -0.31 -0.98
N SER A 192 24.32 -1.38 -1.09
CA SER A 192 23.18 -1.40 -2.00
C SER A 192 22.09 -0.40 -1.61
N ARG A 193 21.40 0.10 -2.63
CA ARG A 193 20.21 0.93 -2.51
C ARG A 193 19.15 0.33 -3.41
N VAL A 194 18.03 -0.06 -2.80
CA VAL A 194 16.91 -0.73 -3.45
C VAL A 194 15.80 0.27 -3.64
N LEU A 195 15.43 0.51 -4.89
CA LEU A 195 14.17 1.17 -5.23
C LEU A 195 13.08 0.10 -5.20
N LEU A 196 12.16 0.19 -4.25
CA LEU A 196 10.94 -0.61 -4.23
C LEU A 196 9.81 0.25 -4.79
N THR A 197 9.20 -0.18 -5.89
CA THR A 197 8.08 0.54 -6.51
C THR A 197 6.88 -0.38 -6.63
N THR A 198 5.72 0.11 -6.21
CA THR A 198 4.44 -0.57 -6.39
C THR A 198 3.53 0.30 -7.24
N SER A 199 2.74 -0.30 -8.14
CA SER A 199 1.76 0.45 -8.94
C SER A 199 0.57 -0.40 -9.32
N GLU A 200 -0.63 0.13 -9.10
CA GLU A 200 -1.89 -0.62 -9.20
C GLU A 200 -2.97 0.25 -9.84
N THR A 201 -3.81 -0.37 -10.66
CA THR A 201 -4.98 0.26 -11.27
C THR A 201 -6.16 -0.70 -11.31
N THR A 202 -7.36 -0.16 -11.17
CA THR A 202 -8.62 -0.90 -11.21
C THR A 202 -9.06 -1.31 -12.62
N ILE A 203 -8.35 -0.89 -13.67
CA ILE A 203 -8.72 -1.14 -15.08
C ILE A 203 -8.94 -2.62 -15.40
N LEU A 204 -8.11 -3.53 -14.88
CA LEU A 204 -8.29 -4.96 -15.14
C LEU A 204 -9.59 -5.51 -14.53
N GLY A 205 -10.04 -4.94 -13.40
CA GLY A 205 -11.19 -5.42 -12.64
C GLY A 205 -12.50 -4.67 -12.93
N PHE A 206 -12.41 -3.48 -13.54
CA PHE A 206 -13.57 -2.61 -13.81
C PHE A 206 -14.61 -3.33 -14.67
N ARG A 207 -15.86 -3.37 -14.24
CA ARG A 207 -16.93 -4.06 -14.97
C ARG A 207 -18.30 -3.53 -14.57
N PRO A 208 -19.34 -3.74 -15.41
CA PRO A 208 -20.72 -3.53 -15.01
C PRO A 208 -21.09 -4.36 -13.79
N PRO A 209 -21.91 -3.81 -12.88
CA PRO A 209 -22.35 -4.55 -11.70
C PRO A 209 -23.34 -5.65 -12.07
N ASN A 210 -23.26 -6.81 -11.38
CA ASN A 210 -24.21 -7.92 -11.56
C ASN A 210 -24.67 -8.49 -10.21
N LYS A 211 -25.96 -8.80 -10.07
CA LYS A 211 -26.56 -9.40 -8.86
C LYS A 211 -25.93 -10.72 -8.44
N ALA A 212 -25.53 -11.57 -9.40
CA ALA A 212 -24.84 -12.82 -9.15
C ALA A 212 -23.41 -12.63 -8.62
N ARG A 213 -22.84 -11.42 -8.79
CA ARG A 213 -21.48 -11.06 -8.37
C ARG A 213 -21.51 -9.88 -7.40
N PRO A 214 -21.97 -10.09 -6.15
CA PRO A 214 -22.11 -9.02 -5.18
C PRO A 214 -20.80 -8.31 -4.81
N TYR A 215 -19.65 -8.93 -5.09
CA TYR A 215 -18.33 -8.34 -4.84
C TYR A 215 -17.97 -7.21 -5.80
N ASP A 216 -18.53 -7.19 -7.02
CA ASP A 216 -18.28 -6.13 -8.00
C ASP A 216 -18.57 -4.74 -7.39
N LEU A 217 -19.64 -4.63 -6.59
CA LEU A 217 -20.00 -3.39 -5.89
C LEU A 217 -19.08 -3.05 -4.71
N VAL A 218 -18.57 -4.06 -4.00
CA VAL A 218 -17.59 -3.84 -2.93
C VAL A 218 -16.31 -3.30 -3.55
N GLY A 219 -15.87 -3.90 -4.66
CA GLY A 219 -14.70 -3.44 -5.39
C GLY A 219 -14.87 -2.02 -5.92
N ALA A 220 -16.01 -1.72 -6.56
CA ALA A 220 -16.32 -0.39 -7.07
C ALA A 220 -16.34 0.68 -5.97
N ALA A 221 -16.86 0.38 -4.78
CA ALA A 221 -16.92 1.33 -3.67
C ALA A 221 -15.58 1.50 -2.95
N LEU A 222 -14.65 0.55 -3.05
CA LEU A 222 -13.47 0.50 -2.20
C LEU A 222 -12.16 0.80 -2.95
N PHE A 223 -11.96 0.21 -4.13
CA PHE A 223 -10.67 0.27 -4.81
C PHE A 223 -10.44 1.58 -5.54
N GLY A 224 -9.19 2.03 -5.52
CA GLY A 224 -8.65 3.14 -6.30
C GLY A 224 -7.29 2.79 -6.90
N ASP A 225 -6.72 3.76 -7.60
CA ASP A 225 -5.52 3.62 -8.43
C ASP A 225 -4.39 4.50 -7.90
N GLY A 226 -3.15 4.08 -8.11
CA GLY A 226 -1.98 4.84 -7.70
C GLY A 226 -0.68 4.06 -7.77
N ALA A 227 0.37 4.70 -7.28
CA ALA A 227 1.67 4.12 -7.09
C ALA A 227 2.31 4.61 -5.79
N ALA A 228 3.25 3.82 -5.29
CA ALA A 228 4.15 4.19 -4.22
C ALA A 228 5.57 3.74 -4.54
N ALA A 229 6.55 4.42 -3.97
CA ALA A 229 7.94 4.03 -4.07
C ALA A 229 8.64 4.25 -2.73
N ALA A 230 9.67 3.46 -2.45
CA ALA A 230 10.52 3.59 -1.29
C ALA A 230 11.99 3.33 -1.68
N ILE A 231 12.92 4.08 -1.09
CA ILE A 231 14.34 3.73 -1.11
C ILE A 231 14.68 2.99 0.18
N ILE A 232 15.20 1.78 0.04
CA ILE A 232 15.64 0.94 1.15
C ILE A 232 17.16 0.75 1.06
N GLY A 233 17.85 0.84 2.20
CA GLY A 233 19.28 0.57 2.29
C GLY A 233 19.73 0.29 3.72
N ALA A 234 20.77 -0.54 3.86
CA ALA A 234 21.53 -0.67 5.10
C ALA A 234 22.65 0.38 5.17
N ASP A 235 23.12 0.63 6.39
CA ASP A 235 24.23 1.56 6.69
C ASP A 235 24.04 2.93 6.02
N PRO A 236 23.05 3.72 6.49
CA PRO A 236 22.69 4.99 5.87
C PRO A 236 23.87 5.98 5.92
N LEU A 237 24.13 6.62 4.78
CA LEU A 237 25.20 7.59 4.57
C LEU A 237 24.73 8.98 5.02
N LEU A 238 24.67 9.20 6.33
CA LEU A 238 24.17 10.44 6.92
C LEU A 238 24.94 11.69 6.44
N CYS A 239 26.25 11.56 6.24
CA CYS A 239 27.11 12.64 5.71
C CYS A 239 26.78 13.02 4.24
N HIS A 240 26.09 12.14 3.51
CA HIS A 240 25.64 12.36 2.14
C HIS A 240 24.14 12.69 2.06
N GLY A 241 23.53 13.10 3.18
CA GLY A 241 22.15 13.59 3.24
C GLY A 241 21.08 12.51 3.39
N GLU A 242 21.44 11.24 3.58
CA GLU A 242 20.45 10.20 3.86
C GLU A 242 19.84 10.38 5.25
N SER A 243 18.50 10.34 5.34
CA SER A 243 17.76 10.52 6.60
C SER A 243 16.82 9.34 6.82
N PRO A 244 17.31 8.20 7.34
CA PRO A 244 16.47 7.04 7.64
C PRO A 244 15.42 7.42 8.69
N PHE A 245 14.18 6.95 8.52
CA PHE A 245 13.10 7.21 9.49
C PHE A 245 12.47 5.93 10.07
N MET A 246 12.73 4.79 9.44
CA MET A 246 12.21 3.50 9.88
C MET A 246 13.18 2.38 9.54
N GLU A 247 13.41 1.47 10.49
CA GLU A 247 14.28 0.30 10.35
C GLU A 247 13.42 -0.97 10.21
N LEU A 248 13.78 -1.85 9.27
CA LEU A 248 13.07 -3.11 8.98
C LEU A 248 13.76 -4.27 9.71
N ARG A 249 13.18 -4.73 10.83
CA ARG A 249 13.86 -5.62 11.77
C ARG A 249 13.74 -7.08 11.41
N HIS A 250 12.51 -7.57 11.38
CA HIS A 250 12.20 -8.96 11.11
C HIS A 250 10.96 -9.02 10.22
N ALA A 251 11.04 -9.80 9.15
CA ALA A 251 9.95 -10.00 8.22
C ALA A 251 9.50 -11.46 8.28
N ALA A 252 8.19 -11.69 8.32
CA ALA A 252 7.60 -13.02 8.35
C ALA A 252 6.38 -13.09 7.43
N GLN A 253 6.19 -14.27 6.85
CA GLN A 253 5.02 -14.60 6.04
C GLN A 253 4.38 -15.88 6.57
N ARG A 254 3.05 -15.93 6.60
CA ARG A 254 2.28 -17.14 6.93
C ARG A 254 1.06 -17.23 6.03
N PHE A 255 0.92 -18.31 5.28
CA PHE A 255 -0.35 -18.63 4.63
C PHE A 255 -1.25 -19.43 5.60
N LEU A 256 -2.57 -19.27 5.47
CA LEU A 256 -3.54 -20.01 6.26
C LEU A 256 -4.01 -21.26 5.48
N PRO A 257 -3.73 -22.49 5.97
CA PRO A 257 -4.15 -23.71 5.28
C PRO A 257 -5.66 -23.77 5.03
N GLY A 258 -6.07 -24.28 3.86
CA GLY A 258 -7.49 -24.47 3.51
C GLY A 258 -8.29 -23.19 3.28
N THR A 259 -7.63 -22.05 3.01
CA THR A 259 -8.30 -20.76 2.74
C THR A 259 -8.12 -20.23 1.32
N HIS A 260 -7.73 -21.12 0.40
CA HIS A 260 -7.40 -20.80 -1.01
C HIS A 260 -8.55 -20.09 -1.74
N ASP A 261 -9.81 -20.45 -1.44
CA ASP A 261 -10.99 -19.91 -2.10
C ASP A 261 -11.61 -18.68 -1.41
N VAL A 262 -10.99 -18.20 -0.31
CA VAL A 262 -11.51 -17.07 0.49
C VAL A 262 -11.19 -15.74 -0.19
N ILE A 263 -9.99 -15.59 -0.73
CA ILE A 263 -9.62 -14.47 -1.59
C ILE A 263 -9.05 -15.09 -2.86
N ASP A 264 -9.91 -15.23 -3.87
CA ASP A 264 -9.56 -15.86 -5.15
C ASP A 264 -9.66 -14.81 -6.26
N GLY A 265 -8.55 -14.61 -6.98
CA GLY A 265 -8.44 -13.68 -8.09
C GLY A 265 -8.08 -14.44 -9.37
N ARG A 266 -8.92 -14.38 -10.40
CA ARG A 266 -8.72 -15.11 -11.65
C ARG A 266 -8.77 -14.18 -12.84
N LEU A 267 -7.75 -14.28 -13.69
CA LEU A 267 -7.74 -13.63 -14.98
C LEU A 267 -8.61 -14.44 -15.96
N SER A 268 -9.45 -13.74 -16.72
CA SER A 268 -10.19 -14.29 -17.85
C SER A 268 -10.13 -13.31 -19.02
N ASP A 269 -10.74 -13.69 -20.15
CA ASP A 269 -10.85 -12.82 -21.32
C ASP A 269 -11.62 -11.52 -21.02
N GLU A 270 -12.46 -11.48 -19.99
CA GLU A 270 -13.21 -10.29 -19.56
C GLU A 270 -12.42 -9.38 -18.59
N GLY A 271 -11.18 -9.75 -18.23
CA GLY A 271 -10.37 -9.09 -17.20
C GLY A 271 -10.23 -9.93 -15.92
N ILE A 272 -9.84 -9.31 -14.81
CA ILE A 272 -9.65 -10.03 -13.53
C ILE A 272 -10.94 -10.01 -12.70
N TYR A 273 -11.42 -11.19 -12.34
CA TYR A 273 -12.52 -11.36 -11.38
C TYR A 273 -11.97 -11.70 -10.00
N PHE A 274 -12.59 -11.12 -8.97
CA PHE A 274 -12.27 -11.41 -7.58
C PHE A 274 -13.48 -11.97 -6.84
N LYS A 275 -13.22 -13.01 -6.05
CA LYS A 275 -14.15 -13.57 -5.09
C LYS A 275 -13.62 -13.28 -3.69
N LEU A 276 -14.50 -12.74 -2.85
CA LEU A 276 -14.23 -12.51 -1.43
C LEU A 276 -15.21 -13.31 -0.58
N GLY A 277 -14.68 -14.24 0.21
CA GLY A 277 -15.41 -15.00 1.22
C GLY A 277 -15.90 -14.08 2.34
N ARG A 278 -17.15 -14.27 2.77
CA ARG A 278 -17.75 -13.50 3.86
C ARG A 278 -17.09 -13.78 5.22
N ASP A 279 -16.39 -14.90 5.32
CA ASP A 279 -15.66 -15.36 6.50
C ASP A 279 -14.24 -14.80 6.61
N LEU A 280 -13.79 -13.99 5.64
CA LEU A 280 -12.43 -13.40 5.65
C LEU A 280 -12.09 -12.70 6.98
N PRO A 281 -12.92 -11.77 7.52
CA PRO A 281 -12.59 -11.11 8.79
C PRO A 281 -12.40 -12.08 9.95
N GLN A 282 -13.20 -13.15 10.00
CA GLN A 282 -13.13 -14.18 11.05
C GLN A 282 -11.86 -15.04 10.91
N LYS A 283 -11.45 -15.36 9.67
CA LYS A 283 -10.18 -16.07 9.43
C LYS A 283 -8.98 -15.24 9.85
N ILE A 284 -9.01 -13.93 9.61
CA ILE A 284 -7.96 -13.01 10.08
C ILE A 284 -7.94 -12.96 11.61
N GLU A 285 -9.10 -12.73 12.23
CA GLU A 285 -9.29 -12.68 13.70
C GLU A 285 -8.74 -13.91 14.41
N ALA A 286 -9.03 -15.12 13.89
CA ALA A 286 -8.60 -16.36 14.52
C ALA A 286 -7.07 -16.58 14.53
N ASN A 287 -6.30 -15.87 13.70
CA ASN A 287 -4.87 -16.13 13.49
C ASN A 287 -3.97 -14.93 13.78
N ILE A 288 -4.53 -13.72 13.88
CA ILE A 288 -3.73 -12.49 13.95
C ILE A 288 -2.92 -12.36 15.23
N GLU A 289 -3.49 -12.73 16.38
CA GLU A 289 -2.81 -12.59 17.67
C GLU A 289 -1.53 -13.43 17.72
N GLU A 290 -1.61 -14.69 17.28
CA GLU A 290 -0.47 -15.60 17.21
C GLU A 290 0.62 -15.06 16.27
N PHE A 291 0.22 -14.57 15.09
CA PHE A 291 1.15 -14.01 14.11
C PHE A 291 1.89 -12.78 14.64
N CYS A 292 1.17 -11.84 15.27
CA CYS A 292 1.77 -10.64 15.85
C CYS A 292 2.70 -10.96 17.03
N LYS A 293 2.32 -11.90 17.91
CA LYS A 293 3.20 -12.38 18.99
C LYS A 293 4.49 -12.98 18.44
N GLY A 294 4.40 -13.77 17.37
CA GLY A 294 5.58 -14.33 16.69
C GLY A 294 6.55 -13.25 16.21
N LEU A 295 6.03 -12.20 15.56
CA LEU A 295 6.85 -11.06 15.12
C LEU A 295 7.50 -10.33 16.30
N MET A 296 6.74 -10.01 17.35
CA MET A 296 7.23 -9.28 18.52
C MET A 296 8.28 -10.07 19.31
N ALA A 297 8.10 -11.39 19.43
CA ALA A 297 9.04 -12.27 20.12
C ALA A 297 10.45 -12.25 19.50
N THR A 298 10.58 -11.98 18.19
CA THR A 298 11.89 -11.91 17.51
C THR A 298 12.80 -10.77 17.99
N ALA A 299 12.21 -9.74 18.61
CA ALA A 299 12.96 -8.65 19.24
C ALA A 299 12.92 -8.72 20.77
N GLY A 300 12.43 -9.83 21.35
CA GLY A 300 12.30 -9.99 22.80
C GLY A 300 11.29 -9.05 23.44
N LEU A 301 10.33 -8.54 22.66
CA LEU A 301 9.32 -7.60 23.18
C LEU A 301 8.29 -8.37 24.01
N SER A 302 8.24 -8.05 25.30
CA SER A 302 7.15 -8.44 26.22
C SER A 302 6.05 -7.37 26.31
N GLU A 303 6.19 -6.32 25.52
CA GLU A 303 5.26 -5.19 25.38
C GLU A 303 3.87 -5.66 24.96
N GLY A 304 2.83 -4.94 25.40
CA GLY A 304 1.48 -5.16 24.92
C GLY A 304 1.30 -4.62 23.50
N PHE A 305 0.28 -5.09 22.79
CA PHE A 305 -0.08 -4.54 21.47
C PHE A 305 -0.38 -3.02 21.49
N ASN A 306 -0.64 -2.47 22.67
CA ASN A 306 -0.89 -1.05 22.88
C ASN A 306 0.37 -0.22 23.15
N ASP A 307 1.55 -0.84 23.21
CA ASP A 307 2.83 -0.17 23.43
C ASP A 307 3.63 -0.03 22.11
N VAL A 308 3.13 -0.62 21.02
CA VAL A 308 3.73 -0.58 19.67
C VAL A 308 2.83 0.14 18.68
N PHE A 309 3.41 0.79 17.67
CA PHE A 309 2.64 1.47 16.61
C PHE A 309 2.21 0.50 15.49
N TRP A 310 1.15 0.83 14.75
CA TRP A 310 0.53 -0.08 13.78
C TRP A 310 0.36 0.53 12.39
N ALA A 311 1.06 -0.04 11.40
CA ALA A 311 0.88 0.25 9.99
C ALA A 311 0.19 -0.94 9.31
N VAL A 312 -1.14 -0.91 9.17
CA VAL A 312 -1.89 -2.04 8.63
C VAL A 312 -2.48 -1.67 7.28
N HIS A 313 -2.31 -2.53 6.27
CA HIS A 313 -3.03 -2.40 5.01
C HIS A 313 -4.55 -2.40 5.28
N PRO A 314 -5.25 -1.29 4.99
CA PRO A 314 -6.67 -1.18 5.27
C PRO A 314 -7.47 -1.80 4.14
N GLY A 315 -7.56 -3.14 4.13
CA GLY A 315 -8.34 -3.88 3.12
C GLY A 315 -9.84 -3.58 3.14
N GLY A 316 -10.32 -2.89 4.18
CA GLY A 316 -11.68 -2.39 4.36
C GLY A 316 -11.96 -2.13 5.84
N PRO A 317 -13.00 -1.35 6.18
CA PRO A 317 -13.28 -0.98 7.57
C PRO A 317 -13.61 -2.20 8.45
N ALA A 318 -14.21 -3.25 7.88
CA ALA A 318 -14.52 -4.48 8.60
C ALA A 318 -13.26 -5.19 9.13
N ILE A 319 -12.18 -5.25 8.34
CA ILE A 319 -10.90 -5.85 8.77
C ILE A 319 -10.30 -5.01 9.89
N MET A 320 -10.27 -3.69 9.73
CA MET A 320 -9.73 -2.76 10.72
C MET A 320 -10.46 -2.86 12.07
N ASN A 321 -11.78 -2.88 12.05
CA ASN A 321 -12.61 -3.01 13.26
C ASN A 321 -12.42 -4.37 13.93
N LYS A 322 -12.21 -5.43 13.14
CA LYS A 322 -11.90 -6.74 13.72
C LYS A 322 -10.53 -6.80 14.36
N LEU A 323 -9.50 -6.28 13.70
CA LEU A 323 -8.17 -6.18 14.31
C LEU A 323 -8.18 -5.41 15.63
N GLU A 324 -8.83 -4.24 15.65
CA GLU A 324 -8.95 -3.41 16.85
C GLU A 324 -9.63 -4.14 18.01
N SER A 325 -10.77 -4.79 17.75
CA SER A 325 -11.50 -5.51 18.79
C SER A 325 -10.79 -6.79 19.26
N THR A 326 -10.26 -7.60 18.35
CA THR A 326 -9.58 -8.86 18.67
C THR A 326 -8.31 -8.63 19.49
N LEU A 327 -7.50 -7.65 19.08
CA LEU A 327 -6.23 -7.33 19.74
C LEU A 327 -6.39 -6.32 20.89
N LYS A 328 -7.63 -5.86 21.15
CA LYS A 328 -7.99 -4.85 22.16
C LYS A 328 -7.13 -3.58 22.03
N LEU A 329 -6.95 -3.12 20.80
CA LEU A 329 -6.18 -1.91 20.52
C LEU A 329 -6.96 -0.69 20.99
N ARG A 330 -6.24 0.32 21.47
CA ARG A 330 -6.79 1.66 21.62
C ARG A 330 -7.18 2.21 20.25
N SER A 331 -8.20 3.06 20.21
CA SER A 331 -8.76 3.61 18.98
C SER A 331 -7.76 4.41 18.15
N ASP A 332 -6.71 4.96 18.76
CA ASP A 332 -5.67 5.72 18.07
C ASP A 332 -4.70 4.85 17.26
N LYS A 333 -4.58 3.55 17.56
CA LYS A 333 -3.55 2.68 16.97
C LYS A 333 -3.70 2.50 15.47
N LEU A 334 -4.92 2.45 14.98
CA LEU A 334 -5.21 2.20 13.56
C LEU A 334 -5.52 3.47 12.79
N GLU A 335 -5.37 4.65 13.39
CA GLU A 335 -5.78 5.93 12.79
C GLU A 335 -5.03 6.23 11.48
N CYS A 336 -3.71 6.00 11.43
CA CYS A 336 -2.93 6.18 10.20
C CYS A 336 -3.44 5.30 9.03
N SER A 337 -3.89 4.10 9.37
CA SER A 337 -4.44 3.12 8.42
C SER A 337 -5.84 3.52 7.95
N ARG A 338 -6.70 3.95 8.88
CA ARG A 338 -8.04 4.49 8.58
C ARG A 338 -7.95 5.76 7.73
N LYS A 339 -7.00 6.65 8.04
CA LYS A 339 -6.73 7.86 7.26
C LYS A 339 -6.33 7.55 5.82
N ALA A 340 -5.44 6.59 5.60
CA ALA A 340 -5.06 6.18 4.25
C ALA A 340 -6.27 5.64 3.46
N LEU A 341 -7.12 4.82 4.08
CA LEU A 341 -8.35 4.33 3.46
C LEU A 341 -9.31 5.47 3.12
N MET A 342 -9.48 6.42 4.04
CA MET A 342 -10.35 7.58 3.85
C MET A 342 -9.88 8.45 2.68
N ASP A 343 -8.58 8.73 2.60
CA ASP A 343 -8.01 9.69 1.65
C ASP A 343 -7.77 9.11 0.24
N TYR A 344 -7.56 7.78 0.12
CA TYR A 344 -7.15 7.14 -1.14
C TYR A 344 -7.97 5.91 -1.53
N GLY A 345 -8.83 5.38 -0.66
CA GLY A 345 -9.42 4.05 -0.84
C GLY A 345 -8.42 2.92 -0.63
N ASN A 346 -8.80 1.71 -1.07
CA ASN A 346 -7.90 0.57 -1.15
C ASN A 346 -7.16 0.62 -2.50
N VAL A 347 -5.85 0.83 -2.47
CA VAL A 347 -4.99 0.91 -3.66
C VAL A 347 -4.06 -0.30 -3.72
N SER A 348 -4.57 -1.47 -3.30
CA SER A 348 -3.85 -2.76 -3.26
C SER A 348 -2.50 -2.62 -2.54
N SER A 349 -1.40 -3.07 -3.17
CA SER A 349 -0.05 -3.07 -2.59
C SER A 349 0.47 -1.68 -2.23
N ASN A 350 -0.06 -0.61 -2.85
CA ASN A 350 0.41 0.76 -2.57
C ASN A 350 0.01 1.25 -1.19
N THR A 351 -1.13 0.79 -0.66
CA THR A 351 -1.77 1.44 0.50
C THR A 351 -0.90 1.36 1.75
N ILE A 352 -0.12 0.29 1.93
CA ILE A 352 0.78 0.18 3.08
C ILE A 352 1.81 1.33 3.12
N PHE A 353 2.27 1.83 1.96
CA PHE A 353 3.22 2.95 1.92
C PHE A 353 2.55 4.28 2.28
N TYR A 354 1.27 4.45 1.94
CA TYR A 354 0.49 5.62 2.37
C TYR A 354 0.25 5.60 3.89
N VAL A 355 0.08 4.40 4.46
CA VAL A 355 0.01 4.22 5.91
C VAL A 355 1.36 4.52 6.58
N ILE A 356 2.46 4.01 6.03
CA ILE A 356 3.82 4.27 6.55
C ILE A 356 4.15 5.76 6.48
N GLU A 357 3.73 6.47 5.43
CA GLU A 357 3.90 7.92 5.33
C GLU A 357 3.10 8.67 6.41
N ASN A 358 1.81 8.35 6.58
CA ASN A 358 1.00 8.91 7.66
C ASN A 358 1.63 8.63 9.04
N MET A 359 2.16 7.41 9.23
CA MET A 359 2.82 6.98 10.46
C MET A 359 4.11 7.75 10.71
N ARG A 360 4.94 7.95 9.69
CA ARG A 360 6.16 8.77 9.77
C ARG A 360 5.83 10.17 10.28
N ASP A 361 4.83 10.80 9.68
CA ASP A 361 4.44 12.17 10.02
C ASP A 361 3.85 12.25 11.44
N GLU A 362 3.15 11.21 11.90
CA GLU A 362 2.60 11.15 13.25
C GLU A 362 3.68 10.90 14.32
N LEU A 363 4.61 9.97 14.07
CA LEU A 363 5.72 9.68 14.98
C LEU A 363 6.66 10.88 15.15
N MET A 364 6.87 11.68 14.09
CA MET A 364 7.66 12.91 14.17
C MET A 364 7.03 14.01 15.04
N LYS A 365 5.71 13.98 15.28
CA LYS A 365 5.02 14.95 16.13
C LYS A 365 5.10 14.62 17.62
N ARG A 366 5.32 13.35 17.97
CA ARG A 366 5.28 12.86 19.35
C ARG A 366 6.70 12.73 19.91
N GLU A 367 7.10 13.63 20.80
CA GLU A 367 8.34 13.46 21.56
C GLU A 367 8.26 12.18 22.41
N GLY A 368 9.25 11.29 22.28
CA GLY A 368 9.23 10.00 22.98
C GLY A 368 8.22 8.99 22.44
N GLY A 369 7.82 9.10 21.16
CA GLY A 369 6.93 8.14 20.51
C GLY A 369 7.42 6.69 20.55
N GLU A 370 6.48 5.78 20.32
CA GLU A 370 6.66 4.33 20.33
C GLU A 370 7.83 3.92 19.43
N GLU A 371 8.77 3.13 19.98
CA GLU A 371 9.96 2.70 19.26
C GLU A 371 9.65 1.58 18.28
N TRP A 372 8.82 0.63 18.69
CA TRP A 372 8.52 -0.58 17.93
C TRP A 372 7.14 -0.51 17.30
N GLY A 373 6.99 -1.16 16.15
CA GLY A 373 5.72 -1.24 15.46
C GLY A 373 5.60 -2.44 14.53
N LEU A 374 4.38 -2.69 14.09
CA LEU A 374 4.04 -3.77 13.18
C LEU A 374 3.50 -3.20 11.87
N ALA A 375 4.14 -3.57 10.76
CA ALA A 375 3.66 -3.30 9.41
C ALA A 375 3.04 -4.59 8.84
N LEU A 376 1.73 -4.61 8.59
CA LEU A 376 0.99 -5.83 8.25
C LEU A 376 0.16 -5.66 6.97
N ALA A 377 0.07 -6.73 6.19
CA ALA A 377 -0.87 -6.81 5.08
C ALA A 377 -1.41 -8.23 4.88
N PHE A 378 -2.59 -8.32 4.26
CA PHE A 378 -3.31 -9.56 4.00
C PHE A 378 -3.75 -9.60 2.54
N GLY A 379 -3.81 -10.78 1.94
CA GLY A 379 -4.38 -10.95 0.60
C GLY A 379 -4.54 -12.42 0.21
N PRO A 380 -4.59 -12.74 -1.10
CA PRO A 380 -4.89 -14.08 -1.61
C PRO A 380 -4.12 -15.21 -0.91
N GLY A 381 -4.83 -16.28 -0.54
CA GLY A 381 -4.22 -17.46 0.11
C GLY A 381 -5.03 -18.09 1.25
N ILE A 382 -5.53 -17.38 2.26
CA ILE A 382 -5.17 -16.04 2.76
C ILE A 382 -3.71 -16.05 3.20
N THR A 383 -2.95 -15.06 2.75
CA THR A 383 -1.56 -14.86 3.13
C THR A 383 -1.43 -13.66 4.07
N PHE A 384 -0.71 -13.85 5.17
CA PHE A 384 -0.29 -12.80 6.08
C PHE A 384 1.15 -12.46 5.77
N GLU A 385 1.42 -11.18 5.56
CA GLU A 385 2.77 -10.62 5.50
C GLU A 385 2.92 -9.61 6.63
N GLY A 386 4.05 -9.67 7.32
CA GLY A 386 4.30 -8.80 8.46
C GLY A 386 5.77 -8.46 8.62
N ILE A 387 6.04 -7.23 9.01
CA ILE A 387 7.38 -6.76 9.34
C ILE A 387 7.33 -6.07 10.70
N LEU A 388 8.17 -6.53 11.63
CA LEU A 388 8.52 -5.77 12.81
C LEU A 388 9.40 -4.61 12.38
N VAL A 389 9.00 -3.40 12.72
CA VAL A 389 9.69 -2.17 12.37
C VAL A 389 10.09 -1.40 13.61
N ARG A 390 11.13 -0.57 13.48
CA ARG A 390 11.62 0.31 14.54
C ARG A 390 11.66 1.74 14.04
N SER A 391 11.01 2.65 14.76
CA SER A 391 11.03 4.08 14.46
C SER A 391 12.42 4.65 14.73
N LEU A 392 12.91 5.48 13.81
CA LEU A 392 14.16 6.24 13.97
C LEU A 392 13.91 7.75 14.14
N SER A 393 12.63 8.16 14.10
CA SER A 393 12.19 9.55 14.24
C SER A 393 12.44 10.12 15.63
#